data_AF-A0A644VF80-F1
#
_entry.id   AF-A0A644VF80-F1
#
_cell.length_a   1.000
_cell.length_b   1.000
_cell.length_c   1.000
_cell.angle_alpha   90.00
_cell.angle_beta   90.00
_cell.angle_gamma   90.00
#
_symmetry.space_group_name_H-M   'P 1'
#
loop_
_entity.id
_entity.type
_entity.pdbx_description
1 polymer ?
#
loop_
_entity_poly.entity_id
_entity_poly.type
_entity_poly.pdbx_seq_one_letter_code
_entity_poly.pdbx_strand_id
1 'polypeptide(L)'
;MEQTIYPKCLSNCNNNLQLGNVYLRYYGRDFPNLITIYEIEKPLFYAYTEIKSISNEIANKEFSDYIIKGLFTLVMSHFETMLSDFSKKILQFYPQKLSLFKKENITLSVSNLNNGRLIEQIIENEINRIFYSNLNEQIKILQKICGIQIDSNILDIDSLIEIKETRNLLLHNNLIVNDQYLDKTKSVKRAHKKGDAINIDKEYFEKSILHILRVLENIIDQVREKYKHNSLIKLLEKVWRFTFKNEIIKIEDFCTLNYIEDTIDGPFNFPTFLSSSEKTYMEFWKTQRMGSQIENLAMVHLSDPTKLSFLVEVFGELRMTYWQ
;
A
#
# COMPACT_ATOMS: atom_id res chain seq x y z
N MET A 1 11.67 -1.21 -15.09
CA MET A 1 11.27 -1.49 -13.70
C MET A 1 10.69 -2.90 -13.67
N GLU A 2 11.32 -3.82 -12.95
CA GLU A 2 10.78 -5.18 -12.78
C GLU A 2 9.54 -5.16 -11.89
N GLN A 3 8.59 -6.02 -12.23
CA GLN A 3 7.34 -6.22 -11.48
C GLN A 3 7.65 -6.54 -10.02
N THR A 4 6.82 -6.08 -9.08
CA THR A 4 6.92 -6.56 -7.69
C THR A 4 6.63 -8.06 -7.69
N ILE A 5 7.68 -8.88 -7.71
CA ILE A 5 7.56 -10.33 -7.70
C ILE A 5 7.12 -10.70 -6.29
N TYR A 6 5.84 -11.02 -6.14
CA TYR A 6 5.36 -11.67 -4.92
C TYR A 6 6.12 -13.00 -4.79
N PRO A 7 6.61 -13.37 -3.59
CA PRO A 7 7.16 -14.67 -3.34
C PRO A 7 6.18 -15.74 -3.80
N LYS A 8 6.68 -16.75 -4.51
CA LYS A 8 5.85 -17.84 -5.04
C LYS A 8 5.01 -18.55 -3.97
N CYS A 9 5.44 -18.48 -2.71
CA CYS A 9 4.74 -19.05 -1.56
C CYS A 9 3.53 -18.24 -1.07
N LEU A 10 3.36 -16.97 -1.51
CA LEU A 10 2.13 -16.21 -1.27
C LEU A 10 1.12 -16.52 -2.35
N SER A 11 0.05 -17.22 -1.97
CA SER A 11 -0.92 -17.73 -2.95
C SER A 11 -2.22 -16.97 -3.00
N ASN A 12 -2.30 -15.81 -2.34
CA ASN A 12 -3.49 -15.00 -2.39
C ASN A 12 -3.70 -14.54 -3.85
N CYS A 13 -4.43 -15.35 -4.64
CA CYS A 13 -4.56 -15.26 -6.11
C CYS A 13 -5.13 -13.93 -6.59
N ASN A 14 -5.69 -13.13 -5.68
CA ASN A 14 -6.25 -11.79 -5.95
C ASN A 14 -5.31 -10.64 -5.49
N ASN A 15 -4.08 -10.96 -5.07
CA ASN A 15 -3.00 -10.03 -4.73
C ASN A 15 -3.31 -9.00 -3.63
N ASN A 16 -4.38 -9.13 -2.84
CA ASN A 16 -4.84 -8.06 -1.93
C ASN A 16 -4.68 -8.39 -0.45
N LEU A 17 -3.42 -8.53 0.00
CA LEU A 17 -3.09 -8.65 1.42
C LEU A 17 -3.74 -7.52 2.22
N GLN A 18 -4.41 -7.87 3.32
CA GLN A 18 -4.99 -6.92 4.28
C GLN A 18 -4.34 -7.03 5.66
N LEU A 19 -3.03 -7.27 5.72
CA LEU A 19 -2.32 -7.40 6.99
C LEU A 19 -2.38 -6.10 7.80
N GLY A 20 -2.51 -4.95 7.14
CA GLY A 20 -2.76 -3.68 7.81
C GLY A 20 -4.06 -3.68 8.61
N ASN A 21 -5.15 -4.23 8.05
CA ASN A 21 -6.44 -4.32 8.75
C ASN A 21 -6.39 -5.33 9.90
N VAL A 22 -5.66 -6.45 9.71
CA VAL A 22 -5.39 -7.40 10.80
C VAL A 22 -4.67 -6.66 11.93
N TYR A 23 -3.57 -5.98 11.63
CA TYR A 23 -2.78 -5.26 12.64
C TYR A 23 -3.62 -4.23 13.42
N LEU A 24 -4.50 -3.48 12.75
CA LEU A 24 -5.36 -2.49 13.39
C LEU A 24 -6.28 -3.07 14.46
N ARG A 25 -6.79 -4.30 14.28
CA ARG A 25 -7.66 -4.96 15.28
C ARG A 25 -6.92 -5.31 16.57
N TYR A 26 -5.60 -5.46 16.50
CA TYR A 26 -4.73 -5.78 17.63
C TYR A 26 -3.88 -4.57 18.07
N TYR A 27 -4.11 -3.39 17.48
CA TYR A 27 -3.34 -2.19 17.80
C TYR A 27 -3.47 -1.80 19.28
N GLY A 28 -2.36 -1.37 19.88
CA GLY A 28 -2.28 -1.06 21.32
C GLY A 28 -2.07 -2.27 22.23
N ARG A 29 -1.96 -3.48 21.65
CA ARG A 29 -1.55 -4.69 22.36
C ARG A 29 -0.13 -5.08 21.97
N ASP A 30 0.48 -6.00 22.72
CA ASP A 30 1.84 -6.52 22.49
C ASP A 30 1.89 -7.54 21.32
N PHE A 31 1.45 -7.10 20.13
CA PHE A 31 1.39 -7.90 18.91
C PHE A 31 2.36 -7.32 17.86
N PRO A 32 3.00 -8.17 17.04
CA PRO A 32 3.98 -7.71 16.07
C PRO A 32 3.31 -6.92 14.95
N ASN A 33 4.01 -5.91 14.44
CA ASN A 33 3.61 -5.20 13.23
C ASN A 33 3.75 -6.13 12.02
N LEU A 34 2.67 -6.25 11.25
CA LEU A 34 2.53 -7.20 10.14
C LEU A 34 2.95 -6.65 8.77
N ILE A 35 3.68 -5.54 8.76
CA ILE A 35 4.08 -4.84 7.55
C ILE A 35 4.97 -5.68 6.61
N THR A 36 4.61 -5.68 5.33
CA THR A 36 5.41 -6.25 4.24
C THR A 36 5.61 -5.24 3.11
N ILE A 37 6.75 -5.29 2.42
CA ILE A 37 7.01 -4.47 1.25
C ILE A 37 5.98 -4.73 0.14
N TYR A 38 5.51 -5.97 0.00
CA TYR A 38 4.52 -6.37 -1.00
C TYR A 38 3.18 -5.64 -0.85
N GLU A 39 2.67 -5.53 0.38
CA GLU A 39 1.41 -4.82 0.63
C GLU A 39 1.59 -3.29 0.49
N ILE A 40 2.75 -2.75 0.86
CA ILE A 40 3.05 -1.32 0.77
C ILE A 40 3.23 -0.87 -0.70
N GLU A 41 3.97 -1.63 -1.49
CA GLU A 41 4.34 -1.25 -2.86
C GLU A 41 3.17 -1.42 -3.83
N LYS A 42 2.20 -2.27 -3.50
CA LYS A 42 1.10 -2.64 -4.40
C LYS A 42 0.36 -1.44 -5.03
N PRO A 43 -0.11 -0.42 -4.27
CA PRO A 43 -0.81 0.71 -4.88
C PRO A 43 0.06 1.49 -5.87
N LEU A 44 1.37 1.58 -5.58
CA LEU A 44 2.35 2.25 -6.44
C LEU A 44 2.51 1.48 -7.75
N PHE A 45 2.74 0.16 -7.63
CA PHE A 45 2.98 -0.69 -8.78
C PHE A 45 1.76 -0.77 -9.69
N TYR A 46 0.56 -0.89 -9.11
CA TYR A 46 -0.70 -0.90 -9.88
C TYR A 46 -0.84 0.37 -10.73
N ALA A 47 -0.70 1.55 -10.12
CA ALA A 47 -0.79 2.81 -10.87
C ALA A 47 0.32 2.95 -11.92
N TYR A 48 1.55 2.56 -11.59
CA TYR A 48 2.65 2.56 -12.55
C TYR A 48 2.33 1.67 -13.76
N THR A 49 1.85 0.44 -13.55
CA THR A 49 1.53 -0.48 -14.66
C THR A 49 0.40 0.03 -15.54
N GLU A 50 -0.68 0.56 -14.95
CA GLU A 50 -1.82 1.10 -15.70
C GLU A 50 -1.39 2.32 -16.52
N ILE A 51 -0.69 3.28 -15.90
CA ILE A 51 -0.22 4.50 -16.58
C ILE A 51 0.81 4.15 -17.66
N LYS A 52 1.71 3.18 -17.41
CA LYS A 52 2.69 2.73 -18.39
C LYS A 52 2.02 2.03 -19.57
N SER A 53 0.98 1.23 -19.31
CA SER A 53 0.17 0.61 -20.36
C SER A 53 -0.46 1.68 -21.26
N ILE A 54 -1.11 2.67 -20.66
CA ILE A 54 -1.71 3.82 -21.38
C ILE A 54 -0.64 4.56 -22.19
N SER A 55 0.54 4.81 -21.59
CA SER A 55 1.68 5.44 -22.27
C SER A 55 2.10 4.69 -23.53
N ASN A 56 2.18 3.36 -23.44
CA ASN A 56 2.57 2.51 -24.55
C ASN A 56 1.48 2.49 -25.64
N GLU A 57 0.20 2.53 -25.27
CA GLU A 57 -0.88 2.59 -26.25
C GLU A 57 -0.87 3.90 -27.05
N ILE A 58 -0.68 5.04 -26.39
CA ILE A 58 -0.66 6.36 -27.02
C ILE A 58 0.50 6.51 -27.99
N ALA A 59 1.67 5.96 -27.64
CA ALA A 59 2.84 5.99 -28.51
C ALA A 59 2.64 5.19 -29.82
N ASN A 60 1.83 4.14 -29.78
CA ASN A 60 1.69 3.18 -30.88
C ASN A 60 0.41 3.32 -31.71
N LYS A 61 -0.55 4.14 -31.25
CA LYS A 61 -1.87 4.30 -31.90
C LYS A 61 -2.22 5.77 -32.07
N GLU A 62 -3.03 6.04 -33.08
CA GLU A 62 -3.68 7.34 -33.24
C GLU A 62 -5.05 7.30 -32.56
N PHE A 63 -5.33 8.33 -31.77
CA PHE A 63 -6.55 8.46 -30.99
C PHE A 63 -7.23 9.79 -31.33
N SER A 64 -8.55 9.82 -31.30
CA SER A 64 -9.28 11.08 -31.40
C SER A 64 -9.07 11.94 -30.16
N ASP A 65 -9.20 13.26 -30.31
CA ASP A 65 -9.08 14.23 -29.20
C ASP A 65 -9.97 13.88 -28.00
N TYR A 66 -11.15 13.30 -28.24
CA TYR A 66 -12.06 12.88 -27.18
C TYR A 66 -11.48 11.73 -26.35
N ILE A 67 -10.85 10.74 -27.02
CA ILE A 67 -10.20 9.62 -26.34
C ILE A 67 -8.98 10.11 -25.57
N ILE A 68 -8.17 11.00 -26.15
CA ILE A 68 -7.02 11.62 -25.49
C ILE A 68 -7.44 12.30 -24.18
N LYS A 69 -8.51 13.12 -24.20
CA LYS A 69 -9.05 13.78 -23.02
C LYS A 69 -9.55 12.80 -21.96
N GLY A 70 -10.21 11.72 -22.38
CA GLY A 70 -10.65 10.65 -21.49
C GLY A 70 -9.48 9.94 -20.79
N LEU A 71 -8.47 9.53 -21.57
CA LEU A 71 -7.26 8.89 -21.05
C LEU A 71 -6.44 9.82 -20.15
N PHE A 72 -6.37 11.11 -20.47
CA PHE A 72 -5.72 12.11 -19.62
C PHE A 72 -6.35 12.19 -18.23
N THR A 73 -7.68 12.18 -18.18
CA THR A 73 -8.43 12.13 -16.92
C THR A 73 -8.15 10.83 -16.15
N LEU A 74 -8.09 9.70 -16.86
CA LEU A 74 -7.84 8.39 -16.27
C LEU A 74 -6.44 8.30 -15.63
N VAL A 75 -5.41 8.78 -16.33
CA VAL A 75 -4.02 8.83 -15.81
C VAL A 75 -3.95 9.63 -14.52
N MET A 76 -4.55 10.83 -14.49
CA MET A 76 -4.59 11.64 -13.28
C MET A 76 -5.35 10.96 -12.14
N SER A 77 -6.44 10.26 -12.45
CA SER A 77 -7.22 9.52 -11.46
C SER A 77 -6.42 8.35 -10.86
N HIS A 78 -5.67 7.61 -11.66
CA HIS A 78 -4.76 6.56 -11.16
C HIS A 78 -3.69 7.14 -10.24
N PHE A 79 -3.09 8.28 -10.62
CA PHE A 79 -2.07 8.92 -9.80
C PHE A 79 -2.63 9.40 -8.45
N GLU A 80 -3.76 10.11 -8.43
CA GLU A 80 -4.37 10.61 -7.18
C GLU A 80 -4.87 9.46 -6.29
N THR A 81 -5.49 8.44 -6.88
CA THR A 81 -5.95 7.25 -6.15
C THR A 81 -4.77 6.51 -5.53
N MET A 82 -3.66 6.36 -6.26
CA MET A 82 -2.43 5.78 -5.72
C MET A 82 -1.94 6.53 -4.49
N LEU A 83 -1.84 7.87 -4.55
CA LEU A 83 -1.33 8.66 -3.43
C LEU A 83 -2.20 8.44 -2.17
N SER A 84 -3.53 8.38 -2.36
CA SER A 84 -4.51 8.09 -1.30
C SER A 84 -4.35 6.69 -0.73
N ASP A 85 -4.38 5.67 -1.58
CA ASP A 85 -4.31 4.26 -1.17
C ASP A 85 -2.98 3.93 -0.50
N PHE A 86 -1.87 4.45 -1.03
CA PHE A 86 -0.56 4.29 -0.45
C PHE A 86 -0.47 4.95 0.94
N SER A 87 -0.97 6.19 1.08
CA SER A 87 -1.02 6.88 2.37
C SER A 87 -1.87 6.13 3.39
N LYS A 88 -3.04 5.62 2.95
CA LYS A 88 -3.92 4.77 3.77
C LYS A 88 -3.18 3.53 4.25
N LYS A 89 -2.48 2.82 3.36
CA LYS A 89 -1.74 1.60 3.71
C LYS A 89 -0.64 1.85 4.75
N ILE A 90 0.13 2.93 4.61
CA ILE A 90 1.13 3.27 5.63
C ILE A 90 0.49 3.58 6.98
N LEU A 91 -0.64 4.29 7.01
CA LEU A 91 -1.34 4.60 8.27
C LEU A 91 -1.95 3.35 8.93
N GLN A 92 -2.34 2.33 8.16
CA GLN A 92 -2.80 1.06 8.74
C GLN A 92 -1.69 0.37 9.54
N PHE A 93 -0.45 0.39 9.05
CA PHE A 93 0.71 -0.19 9.74
C PHE A 93 1.35 0.73 10.78
N TYR A 94 1.15 2.04 10.67
CA TYR A 94 1.67 3.03 11.59
C TYR A 94 0.60 4.04 12.06
N PRO A 95 -0.45 3.60 12.77
CA PRO A 95 -1.56 4.48 13.16
C PRO A 95 -1.14 5.67 14.03
N GLN A 96 -0.04 5.54 14.77
CA GLN A 96 0.53 6.63 15.55
C GLN A 96 0.88 7.86 14.70
N LYS A 97 1.11 7.70 13.39
CA LYS A 97 1.37 8.81 12.46
C LYS A 97 0.12 9.65 12.19
N LEU A 98 -1.07 9.21 12.60
CA LEU A 98 -2.27 10.04 12.63
C LEU A 98 -2.08 11.32 13.45
N SER A 99 -1.19 11.29 14.46
CA SER A 99 -0.83 12.46 15.26
C SER A 99 -0.16 13.59 14.46
N LEU A 100 0.34 13.30 13.26
CA LEU A 100 0.90 14.30 12.35
C LEU A 100 -0.18 15.19 11.72
N PHE A 101 -1.44 14.77 11.77
CA PHE A 101 -2.57 15.53 11.25
C PHE A 101 -3.11 16.48 12.31
N LYS A 102 -3.61 17.65 11.87
CA LYS A 102 -4.24 18.61 12.78
C LYS A 102 -5.50 17.98 13.37
N LYS A 103 -5.55 17.95 14.71
CA LYS A 103 -6.71 17.50 15.50
C LYS A 103 -7.88 18.44 15.26
N GLU A 104 -8.78 18.06 14.36
CA GLU A 104 -10.14 18.62 14.31
C GLU A 104 -11.14 17.52 14.66
N ASN A 105 -12.36 17.93 14.97
CA ASN A 105 -13.41 17.08 15.54
C ASN A 105 -13.62 15.79 14.72
N ILE A 106 -13.15 14.67 15.25
CA ILE A 106 -13.33 13.35 14.66
C ILE A 106 -14.83 13.01 14.73
N THR A 107 -15.48 12.95 13.57
CA THR A 107 -16.87 12.48 13.46
C THR A 107 -16.85 10.96 13.32
N LEU A 108 -17.29 10.25 14.37
CA LEU A 108 -17.34 8.78 14.41
C LEU A 108 -18.75 8.27 14.07
N SER A 109 -18.85 7.17 13.33
CA SER A 109 -20.15 6.53 13.07
C SER A 109 -20.46 5.48 14.14
N VAL A 110 -21.72 5.40 14.56
CA VAL A 110 -22.19 4.46 15.59
C VAL A 110 -21.98 2.99 15.19
N SER A 111 -22.08 2.68 13.90
CA SER A 111 -21.84 1.33 13.37
C SER A 111 -20.40 0.85 13.55
N ASN A 112 -19.43 1.76 13.48
CA ASN A 112 -18.01 1.41 13.56
C ASN A 112 -17.49 1.33 15.00
N LEU A 113 -18.14 2.04 15.94
CA LEU A 113 -17.99 1.82 17.38
C LEU A 113 -18.35 0.39 17.77
N ASN A 114 -19.46 -0.12 17.22
CA ASN A 114 -19.94 -1.48 17.51
C ASN A 114 -19.08 -2.58 16.88
N ASN A 115 -18.40 -2.30 15.76
CA ASN A 115 -17.57 -3.27 15.04
C ASN A 115 -16.07 -3.20 15.40
N GLY A 116 -15.66 -2.32 16.32
CA GLY A 116 -14.26 -2.18 16.73
C GLY A 116 -13.33 -1.63 15.64
N ARG A 117 -13.86 -1.01 14.58
CA ARG A 117 -13.11 -0.51 13.40
C ARG A 117 -12.86 1.01 13.44
N LEU A 118 -12.70 1.55 14.65
CA LEU A 118 -12.58 3.00 14.84
C LEU A 118 -11.35 3.60 14.17
N ILE A 119 -10.21 2.93 14.29
CA ILE A 119 -8.95 3.44 13.73
C ILE A 119 -9.00 3.43 12.20
N GLU A 120 -9.60 2.40 11.58
CA GLU A 120 -9.79 2.33 10.12
C GLU A 120 -10.60 3.53 9.62
N GLN A 121 -11.72 3.86 10.29
CA GLN A 121 -12.55 5.00 9.91
C GLN A 121 -11.81 6.34 10.10
N ILE A 122 -11.05 6.49 11.20
CA ILE A 122 -10.24 7.70 11.41
C ILE A 122 -9.24 7.86 10.27
N ILE A 123 -8.55 6.79 9.88
CA ILE A 123 -7.63 6.80 8.75
C ILE A 123 -8.35 7.23 7.47
N GLU A 124 -9.50 6.64 7.16
CA GLU A 124 -10.28 6.98 5.95
C GLU A 124 -10.71 8.45 5.92
N ASN A 125 -11.25 8.95 7.04
CA ASN A 125 -11.67 10.35 7.15
C ASN A 125 -10.49 11.32 6.96
N GLU A 126 -9.35 11.02 7.57
CA GLU A 126 -8.15 11.84 7.48
C GLU A 126 -7.57 11.85 6.06
N ILE A 127 -7.47 10.67 5.43
CA ILE A 127 -7.02 10.55 4.04
C ILE A 127 -7.96 11.33 3.12
N ASN A 128 -9.28 11.14 3.24
CA ASN A 128 -10.25 11.89 2.42
C ASN A 128 -10.04 13.41 2.59
N ARG A 129 -9.93 13.91 3.83
CA ARG A 129 -9.67 15.32 4.11
C ARG A 129 -8.40 15.84 3.44
N ILE A 130 -7.31 15.07 3.50
CA ILE A 130 -6.02 15.44 2.90
C ILE A 130 -6.11 15.45 1.38
N PHE A 131 -6.78 14.48 0.78
CA PHE A 131 -6.86 14.39 -0.69
C PHE A 131 -7.87 15.37 -1.31
N TYR A 132 -8.69 16.05 -0.49
CA TYR A 132 -9.40 17.28 -0.88
C TYR A 132 -8.52 18.53 -0.90
N SER A 133 -7.33 18.50 -0.28
CA SER A 133 -6.39 19.63 -0.29
C SER A 133 -5.65 19.79 -1.63
N ASN A 134 -4.77 20.79 -1.72
CA ASN A 134 -3.96 21.02 -2.91
C ASN A 134 -2.82 19.97 -3.04
N LEU A 135 -2.34 19.74 -4.26
CA LEU A 135 -1.36 18.68 -4.55
C LEU A 135 -0.04 18.82 -3.77
N ASN A 136 0.43 20.06 -3.54
CA ASN A 136 1.65 20.30 -2.76
C ASN A 136 1.50 19.83 -1.32
N GLU A 137 0.34 20.10 -0.70
CA GLU A 137 0.01 19.59 0.63
C GLU A 137 -0.10 18.07 0.66
N GLN A 138 -0.76 17.47 -0.34
CA GLN A 138 -0.85 16.00 -0.49
C GLN A 138 0.54 15.36 -0.53
N ILE A 139 1.45 15.86 -1.38
CA ILE A 139 2.82 15.34 -1.50
C ILE A 139 3.63 15.53 -0.22
N LYS A 140 3.57 16.72 0.40
CA LYS A 140 4.25 16.98 1.68
C LYS A 140 3.80 16.03 2.78
N ILE A 141 2.50 15.78 2.86
CA ILE A 141 1.93 14.88 3.85
C ILE A 141 2.34 13.44 3.56
N LEU A 142 2.29 13.01 2.30
CA LEU A 142 2.76 11.69 1.88
C LEU A 142 4.23 11.48 2.25
N GLN A 143 5.11 12.46 1.97
CA GLN A 143 6.52 12.40 2.39
C GLN A 143 6.68 12.26 3.91
N LYS A 144 5.88 12.97 4.71
CA LYS A 144 5.91 12.88 6.18
C LYS A 144 5.41 11.53 6.69
N ILE A 145 4.25 11.06 6.25
CA ILE A 145 3.66 9.78 6.67
C ILE A 145 4.57 8.64 6.26
N CYS A 146 5.02 8.65 5.01
CA CYS A 146 5.83 7.57 4.46
C CYS A 146 7.27 7.69 4.96
N GLY A 147 7.71 8.88 5.40
CA GLY A 147 9.08 9.23 5.75
C GLY A 147 10.05 8.97 4.61
N ILE A 148 9.65 9.38 3.40
CA ILE A 148 10.44 9.32 2.17
C ILE A 148 10.72 10.74 1.70
N GLN A 149 11.77 10.92 0.90
CA GLN A 149 12.08 12.21 0.28
C GLN A 149 12.00 12.05 -1.24
N ILE A 150 11.02 12.73 -1.85
CA ILE A 150 10.93 12.80 -3.30
C ILE A 150 11.90 13.88 -3.75
N ASP A 151 12.79 13.55 -4.69
CA ASP A 151 13.80 14.47 -5.20
C ASP A 151 13.12 15.70 -5.82
N SER A 152 13.48 16.89 -5.36
CA SER A 152 12.92 18.16 -5.86
C SER A 152 13.17 18.37 -7.35
N ASN A 153 14.29 17.86 -7.88
CA ASN A 153 14.62 17.96 -9.30
C ASN A 153 13.73 17.05 -10.15
N ILE A 154 13.26 15.94 -9.59
CA ILE A 154 12.39 14.97 -10.29
C ILE A 154 10.92 15.35 -10.11
N LEU A 155 10.55 15.84 -8.93
CA LEU A 155 9.16 16.12 -8.58
C LEU A 155 8.53 17.16 -9.50
N ASP A 156 9.29 18.20 -9.90
CA ASP A 156 8.79 19.42 -10.58
C ASP A 156 7.30 19.66 -10.28
N ILE A 157 7.06 20.04 -9.01
CA ILE A 157 5.73 20.08 -8.42
C ILE A 157 4.82 21.06 -9.16
N ASP A 158 5.39 22.12 -9.72
CA ASP A 158 4.65 23.15 -10.44
C ASP A 158 4.06 22.55 -11.73
N SER A 159 4.85 21.78 -12.49
CA SER A 159 4.35 21.04 -13.67
C SER A 159 3.25 20.05 -13.30
N LEU A 160 3.38 19.30 -12.19
CA LEU A 160 2.30 18.42 -11.73
C LEU A 160 1.01 19.18 -11.35
N ILE A 161 1.16 20.35 -10.72
CA ILE A 161 0.03 21.23 -10.39
C ILE A 161 -0.66 21.70 -11.68
N GLU A 162 0.11 22.08 -12.71
CA GLU A 162 -0.44 22.49 -14.00
C GLU A 162 -1.21 21.37 -14.69
N ILE A 163 -0.67 20.14 -14.71
CA ILE A 163 -1.34 18.97 -15.27
C ILE A 163 -2.67 18.71 -14.52
N LYS A 164 -2.65 18.77 -13.19
CA LYS A 164 -3.85 18.58 -12.35
C LYS A 164 -4.90 19.66 -12.61
N GLU A 165 -4.50 20.93 -12.69
CA GLU A 165 -5.47 22.01 -12.93
C GLU A 165 -5.95 22.01 -14.39
N THR A 166 -5.15 21.57 -15.36
CA THR A 166 -5.62 21.26 -16.73
C THR A 166 -6.73 20.20 -16.70
N ARG A 167 -6.57 19.12 -15.91
CA ARG A 167 -7.63 18.11 -15.71
C ARG A 167 -8.88 18.74 -15.10
N ASN A 168 -8.73 19.61 -14.11
CA ASN A 168 -9.86 20.30 -13.49
C ASN A 168 -10.60 21.18 -14.51
N LEU A 169 -9.88 21.90 -15.37
CA LEU A 169 -10.48 22.68 -16.45
C LEU A 169 -11.21 21.79 -17.46
N LEU A 170 -10.65 20.63 -17.80
CA LEU A 170 -11.32 19.66 -18.69
C LEU A 170 -12.68 19.23 -18.11
N LEU A 171 -12.71 18.88 -16.82
CA LEU A 171 -13.92 18.35 -16.18
C LEU A 171 -14.96 19.41 -15.82
N HIS A 172 -14.52 20.63 -15.49
CA HIS A 172 -15.40 21.64 -14.89
C HIS A 172 -15.59 22.89 -15.74
N ASN A 173 -14.74 23.14 -16.73
CA ASN A 173 -14.77 24.40 -17.48
C ASN A 173 -14.47 24.24 -18.98
N ASN A 174 -14.65 23.05 -19.55
CA ASN A 174 -14.42 22.76 -20.97
C ASN A 174 -13.07 23.28 -21.51
N LEU A 175 -12.01 23.17 -20.70
CA LEU A 175 -10.66 23.67 -21.02
C LEU A 175 -10.58 25.20 -21.21
N ILE A 176 -11.53 25.96 -20.68
CA ILE A 176 -11.46 27.42 -20.62
C ILE A 176 -10.76 27.84 -19.33
N VAL A 177 -9.77 28.73 -19.43
CA VAL A 177 -9.00 29.20 -18.29
C VAL A 177 -9.85 30.05 -17.36
N ASN A 178 -9.81 29.74 -16.06
CA ASN A 178 -10.43 30.51 -14.98
C ASN A 178 -9.37 31.07 -14.01
N ASP A 179 -9.80 31.88 -13.05
CA ASP A 179 -8.91 32.51 -12.06
C ASP A 179 -8.17 31.44 -11.23
N GLN A 180 -8.86 30.36 -10.85
CA GLN A 180 -8.27 29.26 -10.07
C GLN A 180 -7.08 28.62 -10.80
N TYR A 181 -7.18 28.38 -12.11
CA TYR A 181 -6.07 27.85 -12.90
C TYR A 181 -4.89 28.84 -12.88
N LEU A 182 -5.13 30.12 -13.17
CA LEU A 182 -4.09 31.14 -13.23
C LEU A 182 -3.36 31.30 -11.89
N ASP A 183 -4.10 31.29 -10.79
CA ASP A 183 -3.57 31.46 -9.43
C ASP A 183 -2.71 30.28 -8.98
N LYS A 184 -3.14 29.05 -9.32
CA LYS A 184 -2.45 27.83 -8.90
C LYS A 184 -1.25 27.48 -9.76
N THR A 185 -1.32 27.73 -11.07
CA THR A 185 -0.27 27.32 -12.04
C THR A 185 0.82 28.38 -12.25
N LYS A 186 0.60 29.63 -11.79
CA LYS A 186 1.63 30.68 -11.68
C LYS A 186 2.52 30.81 -12.93
N SER A 187 3.80 30.41 -12.85
CA SER A 187 4.80 30.55 -13.90
C SER A 187 4.78 29.44 -14.95
N VAL A 188 4.15 28.29 -14.66
CA VAL A 188 4.10 27.14 -15.58
C VAL A 188 2.81 27.07 -16.40
N LYS A 189 1.91 28.05 -16.22
CA LYS A 189 0.63 28.14 -16.95
C LYS A 189 0.82 28.18 -18.46
N ARG A 190 -0.08 27.50 -19.18
CA ARG A 190 -0.07 27.45 -20.66
C ARG A 190 -0.84 28.59 -21.33
N ALA A 191 -1.64 29.31 -20.55
CA ALA A 191 -2.37 30.50 -20.99
C ALA A 191 -2.38 31.55 -19.89
N HIS A 192 -2.37 32.83 -20.29
CA HIS A 192 -2.10 33.95 -19.39
C HIS A 192 -3.34 34.77 -19.06
N LYS A 193 -4.46 34.57 -19.77
CA LYS A 193 -5.68 35.35 -19.60
C LYS A 193 -6.88 34.45 -19.34
N LYS A 194 -7.77 34.91 -18.45
CA LYS A 194 -9.06 34.28 -18.20
C LYS A 194 -9.89 34.26 -19.48
N GLY A 195 -10.54 33.12 -19.75
CA GLY A 195 -11.34 32.91 -20.94
C GLY A 195 -10.56 32.34 -22.13
N ASP A 196 -9.23 32.28 -22.06
CA ASP A 196 -8.43 31.59 -23.07
C ASP A 196 -8.75 30.09 -23.06
N ALA A 197 -8.81 29.48 -24.23
CA ALA A 197 -8.94 28.03 -24.37
C ALA A 197 -7.56 27.38 -24.39
N ILE A 198 -7.37 26.30 -23.63
CA ILE A 198 -6.20 25.42 -23.73
C ILE A 198 -6.59 24.11 -24.41
N ASN A 199 -5.63 23.42 -25.03
CA ASN A 199 -5.86 22.11 -25.63
C ASN A 199 -5.12 21.01 -24.86
N ILE A 200 -5.59 19.76 -24.98
CA ILE A 200 -4.85 18.57 -24.57
C ILE A 200 -4.63 17.77 -25.85
N ASP A 201 -3.55 18.07 -26.56
CA ASP A 201 -3.11 17.29 -27.70
C ASP A 201 -2.26 16.09 -27.25
N LYS A 202 -1.91 15.23 -28.22
CA LYS A 202 -1.10 14.03 -27.99
C LYS A 202 0.26 14.38 -27.39
N GLU A 203 0.94 15.41 -27.90
CA GLU A 203 2.27 15.81 -27.42
C GLU A 203 2.25 16.26 -25.96
N TYR A 204 1.31 17.12 -25.58
CA TYR A 204 1.13 17.54 -24.20
C TYR A 204 0.77 16.37 -23.29
N PHE A 205 -0.08 15.46 -23.76
CA PHE A 205 -0.46 14.27 -22.99
C PHE A 205 0.73 13.33 -22.76
N GLU A 206 1.52 13.02 -23.78
CA GLU A 206 2.72 12.19 -23.67
C GLU A 206 3.74 12.80 -22.70
N LYS A 207 3.99 14.11 -22.77
CA LYS A 207 4.84 14.82 -21.81
C LYS A 207 4.30 14.73 -20.38
N SER A 208 2.98 14.89 -20.21
CA SER A 208 2.33 14.79 -18.90
C SER A 208 2.47 13.39 -18.29
N ILE A 209 2.22 12.34 -19.07
CA ILE A 209 2.40 10.95 -18.65
C ILE A 209 3.85 10.69 -18.26
N LEU A 210 4.80 11.12 -19.09
CA LEU A 210 6.22 10.90 -18.82
C LEU A 210 6.63 11.56 -17.50
N HIS A 211 6.14 12.76 -17.23
CA HIS A 211 6.39 13.44 -15.96
C HIS A 211 5.82 12.66 -14.77
N ILE A 212 4.56 12.24 -14.85
CA ILE A 212 3.90 11.43 -13.81
C ILE A 212 4.65 10.11 -13.57
N LEU A 213 5.07 9.42 -14.63
CA LEU A 213 5.83 8.16 -14.51
C LEU A 213 7.18 8.36 -13.82
N ARG A 214 7.91 9.44 -14.12
CA ARG A 214 9.18 9.75 -13.43
C ARG A 214 8.99 9.99 -11.93
N VAL A 215 7.92 10.70 -11.57
CA VAL A 215 7.58 10.95 -10.17
C VAL A 215 7.19 9.64 -9.47
N LEU A 216 6.39 8.79 -10.13
CA LEU A 216 6.03 7.46 -9.63
C LEU A 216 7.24 6.57 -9.43
N GLU A 217 8.14 6.50 -10.40
CA GLU A 217 9.41 5.76 -10.34
C GLU A 217 10.22 6.19 -9.12
N ASN A 218 10.38 7.51 -8.91
CA ASN A 218 11.10 8.02 -7.75
C ASN A 218 10.43 7.64 -6.42
N ILE A 219 9.09 7.73 -6.33
CA ILE A 219 8.36 7.29 -5.13
C ILE A 219 8.60 5.80 -4.88
N ILE A 220 8.50 4.96 -5.91
CA ILE A 220 8.72 3.51 -5.81
C ILE A 220 10.14 3.21 -5.31
N ASP A 221 11.16 3.85 -5.87
CA ASP A 221 12.56 3.64 -5.46
C ASP A 221 12.78 4.03 -3.99
N GLN A 222 12.25 5.18 -3.57
CA GLN A 222 12.34 5.64 -2.19
C GLN A 222 11.62 4.70 -1.21
N VAL A 223 10.47 4.16 -1.62
CA VAL A 223 9.70 3.20 -0.81
C VAL A 223 10.43 1.87 -0.71
N ARG A 224 10.95 1.34 -1.83
CA ARG A 224 11.73 0.11 -1.85
C ARG A 224 12.96 0.23 -0.96
N GLU A 225 13.73 1.31 -1.07
CA GLU A 225 14.90 1.51 -0.21
C GLU A 225 14.54 1.59 1.27
N LYS A 226 13.44 2.25 1.60
CA LYS A 226 12.98 2.39 2.99
C LYS A 226 12.48 1.08 3.59
N TYR A 227 11.74 0.29 2.83
CA TYR A 227 11.02 -0.89 3.33
C TYR A 227 11.61 -2.22 2.85
N LYS A 228 12.80 -2.23 2.23
CA LYS A 228 13.49 -3.45 1.74
C LYS A 228 13.67 -4.54 2.78
N HIS A 229 13.72 -4.19 4.06
CA HIS A 229 13.86 -5.15 5.17
C HIS A 229 12.51 -5.72 5.66
N ASN A 230 11.39 -5.28 5.10
CA ASN A 230 10.05 -5.77 5.42
C ASN A 230 9.63 -6.91 4.48
N SER A 231 10.47 -7.93 4.39
CA SER A 231 10.22 -9.12 3.58
C SER A 231 9.19 -10.05 4.24
N LEU A 232 8.66 -11.01 3.50
CA LEU A 232 7.80 -12.09 4.00
C LEU A 232 8.52 -12.92 5.06
N ILE A 233 9.78 -13.29 4.83
CA ILE A 233 10.56 -14.03 5.83
C ILE A 233 10.67 -13.20 7.11
N LYS A 234 10.95 -11.90 7.01
CA LYS A 234 11.01 -11.01 8.20
C LYS A 234 9.67 -10.84 8.90
N LEU A 235 8.56 -10.89 8.17
CA LEU A 235 7.23 -10.97 8.79
C LEU A 235 7.09 -12.29 9.56
N LEU A 236 7.40 -13.42 8.94
CA LEU A 236 7.21 -14.74 9.54
C LEU A 236 8.13 -14.98 10.74
N GLU A 237 9.36 -14.49 10.72
CA GLU A 237 10.24 -14.46 11.90
C GLU A 237 9.60 -13.71 13.08
N LYS A 238 8.95 -12.56 12.84
CA LYS A 238 8.25 -11.79 13.89
C LYS A 238 7.06 -12.55 14.45
N VAL A 239 6.24 -13.12 13.56
CA VAL A 239 5.07 -13.93 13.96
C VAL A 239 5.51 -15.19 14.70
N TRP A 240 6.64 -15.80 14.31
CA TRP A 240 7.24 -16.94 14.99
C TRP A 240 7.68 -16.61 16.41
N ARG A 241 8.48 -15.55 16.59
CA ARG A 241 8.92 -15.08 17.92
C ARG A 241 7.75 -14.68 18.82
N PHE A 242 6.69 -14.14 18.23
CA PHE A 242 5.45 -13.88 18.95
C PHE A 242 4.75 -15.18 19.38
N THR A 243 4.77 -16.20 18.52
CA THR A 243 4.20 -17.52 18.80
C THR A 243 4.98 -18.21 19.93
N PHE A 244 6.29 -18.39 19.75
CA PHE A 244 7.20 -19.08 20.65
C PHE A 244 8.10 -18.09 21.37
N LYS A 245 7.82 -17.84 22.66
CA LYS A 245 8.65 -16.96 23.50
C LYS A 245 10.02 -17.55 23.81
N ASN A 246 10.17 -18.86 23.65
CA ASN A 246 11.41 -19.57 23.90
C ASN A 246 12.39 -19.37 22.73
N GLU A 247 13.50 -18.67 22.98
CA GLU A 247 14.54 -18.38 21.98
C GLU A 247 15.26 -19.63 21.45
N ILE A 248 15.10 -20.78 22.12
CA ILE A 248 15.64 -22.06 21.67
C ILE A 248 14.93 -22.55 20.41
N ILE A 249 13.63 -22.24 20.26
CA ILE A 249 12.82 -22.71 19.12
C ILE A 249 13.02 -21.73 17.95
N LYS A 250 13.97 -22.04 17.07
CA LYS A 250 14.26 -21.20 15.91
C LYS A 250 13.35 -21.57 14.73
N ILE A 251 12.99 -20.58 13.92
CA ILE A 251 12.16 -20.81 12.72
C ILE A 251 12.94 -21.63 11.68
N GLU A 252 14.26 -21.53 11.67
CA GLU A 252 15.18 -22.27 10.82
C GLU A 252 15.25 -23.75 11.18
N ASP A 253 14.96 -24.11 12.43
CA ASP A 253 14.83 -25.52 12.83
C ASP A 253 13.54 -26.11 12.25
N PHE A 254 12.52 -25.26 12.06
CA PHE A 254 11.24 -25.65 11.49
C PHE A 254 11.26 -25.66 9.97
N CYS A 255 11.96 -24.77 9.27
CA CYS A 255 11.87 -24.64 7.81
C CYS A 255 13.13 -24.05 7.16
N THR A 256 13.28 -24.24 5.85
CA THR A 256 14.37 -23.65 5.07
C THR A 256 13.98 -22.26 4.57
N LEU A 257 14.71 -21.24 5.00
CA LEU A 257 14.48 -19.86 4.58
C LEU A 257 15.37 -19.49 3.39
N ASN A 258 14.79 -19.02 2.29
CA ASN A 258 15.52 -18.47 1.15
C ASN A 258 15.37 -16.94 1.12
N TYR A 259 16.31 -16.24 1.76
CA TYR A 259 16.32 -14.78 1.85
C TYR A 259 16.52 -14.06 0.51
N ILE A 260 17.02 -14.74 -0.52
CA ILE A 260 17.25 -14.13 -1.84
C ILE A 260 15.93 -14.05 -2.61
N GLU A 261 15.17 -15.14 -2.61
CA GLU A 261 13.86 -15.20 -3.28
C GLU A 261 12.70 -14.75 -2.37
N ASP A 262 13.00 -14.50 -1.09
CA ASP A 262 12.04 -14.26 -0.01
C ASP A 262 10.97 -15.36 0.10
N THR A 263 11.41 -16.60 -0.13
CA THR A 263 10.58 -17.81 -0.10
C THR A 263 10.95 -18.70 1.08
N ILE A 264 10.05 -19.62 1.41
CA ILE A 264 10.28 -20.63 2.43
C ILE A 264 9.97 -22.01 1.86
N ASP A 265 10.82 -22.98 2.19
CA ASP A 265 10.90 -24.33 1.62
C ASP A 265 11.20 -25.35 2.74
N GLY A 266 11.31 -26.63 2.40
CA GLY A 266 12.04 -27.65 3.15
C GLY A 266 11.18 -28.55 4.02
N PRO A 267 11.73 -29.66 4.55
CA PRO A 267 11.02 -30.54 5.48
C PRO A 267 10.82 -29.83 6.82
N PHE A 268 9.65 -29.99 7.42
CA PHE A 268 9.36 -29.40 8.72
C PHE A 268 9.75 -30.31 9.87
N ASN A 269 10.75 -29.88 10.66
CA ASN A 269 11.21 -30.64 11.82
C ASN A 269 10.54 -30.13 13.09
N PHE A 270 10.25 -31.08 13.99
CA PHE A 270 9.59 -30.79 15.26
C PHE A 270 10.57 -30.95 16.42
N PRO A 271 10.81 -29.90 17.21
CA PRO A 271 11.50 -30.05 18.48
C PRO A 271 10.73 -31.01 19.39
N THR A 272 11.42 -31.95 20.02
CA THR A 272 10.79 -32.94 20.92
C THR A 272 10.42 -32.37 22.29
N PHE A 273 10.95 -31.20 22.65
CA PHE A 273 10.90 -30.60 23.99
C PHE A 273 9.85 -29.49 24.15
N LEU A 274 8.76 -29.52 23.38
CA LEU A 274 7.69 -28.51 23.44
C LEU A 274 6.73 -28.73 24.62
N SER A 275 6.30 -27.65 25.27
CA SER A 275 5.16 -27.66 26.20
C SER A 275 3.84 -27.98 25.49
N SER A 276 2.79 -28.35 26.23
CA SER A 276 1.48 -28.66 25.63
C SER A 276 0.91 -27.50 24.80
N SER A 277 1.04 -26.25 25.25
CA SER A 277 0.60 -25.08 24.48
C SER A 277 1.44 -24.84 23.23
N GLU A 278 2.76 -25.05 23.31
CA GLU A 278 3.66 -24.89 22.15
C GLU A 278 3.41 -25.97 21.10
N LYS A 279 3.09 -27.20 21.52
CA LYS A 279 2.64 -28.27 20.61
C LYS A 279 1.39 -27.84 19.85
N THR A 280 0.41 -27.22 20.51
CA THR A 280 -0.80 -26.72 19.83
C THR A 280 -0.49 -25.63 18.80
N TYR A 281 0.35 -24.65 19.14
CA TYR A 281 0.76 -23.64 18.17
C TYR A 281 1.58 -24.24 17.02
N MET A 282 2.44 -25.21 17.30
CA MET A 282 3.24 -25.89 16.28
C MET A 282 2.38 -26.69 15.30
N GLU A 283 1.38 -27.42 15.81
CA GLU A 283 0.38 -28.09 14.97
C GLU A 283 -0.41 -27.08 14.13
N PHE A 284 -0.77 -25.91 14.69
CA PHE A 284 -1.38 -24.85 13.91
C PHE A 284 -0.48 -24.42 12.74
N TRP A 285 0.79 -24.07 12.99
CA TRP A 285 1.75 -23.70 11.94
C TRP A 285 1.90 -24.79 10.86
N LYS A 286 1.95 -26.06 11.26
CA LYS A 286 1.97 -27.21 10.34
C LYS A 286 0.73 -27.27 9.46
N THR A 287 -0.47 -27.12 10.03
CA THR A 287 -1.73 -27.17 9.26
C THR A 287 -1.85 -26.05 8.24
N GLN A 288 -1.30 -24.86 8.54
CA GLN A 288 -1.29 -23.74 7.58
C GLN A 288 -0.46 -24.04 6.33
N ARG A 289 0.52 -24.96 6.39
CA ARG A 289 1.20 -25.48 5.19
C ARG A 289 0.45 -26.65 4.57
N MET A 290 0.20 -27.69 5.37
CA MET A 290 -0.16 -29.00 4.81
C MET A 290 -1.60 -29.01 4.27
N GLY A 291 -2.40 -27.98 4.59
CA GLY A 291 -3.84 -27.97 4.32
C GLY A 291 -4.58 -29.11 5.04
N SER A 292 -3.90 -29.77 5.98
CA SER A 292 -4.40 -30.91 6.73
C SER A 292 -5.31 -30.45 7.86
N GLN A 293 -6.26 -31.30 8.25
CA GLN A 293 -7.06 -31.07 9.44
C GLN A 293 -6.16 -31.05 10.69
N ILE A 294 -6.53 -30.23 11.67
CA ILE A 294 -5.81 -30.18 12.94
C ILE A 294 -6.21 -31.42 13.75
N GLU A 295 -5.32 -32.40 13.84
CA GLU A 295 -5.64 -33.69 14.48
C GLU A 295 -5.73 -33.59 16.01
N ASN A 296 -5.05 -32.61 16.64
CA ASN A 296 -4.93 -32.49 18.10
C ASN A 296 -5.02 -31.03 18.59
N LEU A 297 -6.10 -30.31 18.27
CA LEU A 297 -6.32 -28.96 18.81
C LEU A 297 -6.98 -29.00 20.20
N ALA A 298 -6.21 -29.26 21.25
CA ALA A 298 -6.71 -29.14 22.62
C ALA A 298 -6.75 -27.66 23.05
N MET A 299 -7.83 -26.95 22.68
CA MET A 299 -8.06 -25.52 23.00
C MET A 299 -7.98 -25.21 24.51
N VAL A 300 -8.23 -26.22 25.36
CA VAL A 300 -8.18 -26.12 26.82
C VAL A 300 -6.78 -25.83 27.37
N HIS A 301 -5.73 -26.11 26.58
CA HIS A 301 -4.33 -25.90 26.98
C HIS A 301 -3.71 -24.61 26.43
N LEU A 302 -4.51 -23.74 25.78
CA LEU A 302 -4.00 -22.47 25.27
C LEU A 302 -3.80 -21.49 26.43
N SER A 303 -2.55 -21.04 26.60
CA SER A 303 -2.19 -19.99 27.55
C SER A 303 -2.74 -18.63 27.16
N ASP A 304 -2.95 -18.38 25.86
CA ASP A 304 -3.52 -17.16 25.33
C ASP A 304 -4.39 -17.43 24.08
N PRO A 305 -5.72 -17.45 24.21
CA PRO A 305 -6.64 -17.61 23.08
C PRO A 305 -6.58 -16.46 22.07
N THR A 306 -6.22 -15.24 22.50
CA THR A 306 -6.15 -14.08 21.61
C THR A 306 -4.96 -14.17 20.65
N LYS A 307 -3.86 -14.79 21.11
CA LYS A 307 -2.73 -15.15 20.25
C LYS A 307 -3.15 -16.07 19.11
N LEU A 308 -3.95 -17.10 19.39
CA LEU A 308 -4.41 -18.02 18.33
C LEU A 308 -5.33 -17.30 17.33
N SER A 309 -6.26 -16.47 17.82
CA SER A 309 -7.13 -15.64 16.95
C SER A 309 -6.31 -14.77 15.99
N PHE A 310 -5.27 -14.12 16.50
CA PHE A 310 -4.36 -13.33 15.67
C PHE A 310 -3.66 -14.17 14.60
N LEU A 311 -3.11 -15.32 14.98
CA LEU A 311 -2.46 -16.22 14.03
C LEU A 311 -3.43 -16.67 12.95
N VAL A 312 -4.64 -17.09 13.31
CA VAL A 312 -5.68 -17.48 12.34
C VAL A 312 -5.94 -16.36 11.32
N GLU A 313 -6.05 -15.10 11.76
CA GLU A 313 -6.26 -13.98 10.86
C GLU A 313 -5.04 -13.69 9.98
N VAL A 314 -3.82 -13.72 10.53
CA VAL A 314 -2.58 -13.50 9.77
C VAL A 314 -2.43 -14.54 8.67
N PHE A 315 -2.56 -15.82 9.00
CA PHE A 315 -2.41 -16.90 8.02
C PHE A 315 -3.60 -16.98 7.04
N GLY A 316 -4.79 -16.56 7.47
CA GLY A 316 -5.95 -16.38 6.59
C GLY A 316 -5.72 -15.34 5.50
N GLU A 317 -4.92 -14.30 5.78
CA GLU A 317 -4.49 -13.29 4.79
C GLU A 317 -3.33 -13.76 3.92
N LEU A 318 -2.30 -14.36 4.53
CA LEU A 318 -1.11 -14.82 3.80
C LEU A 318 -1.44 -15.94 2.80
N ARG A 319 -2.38 -16.84 3.16
CA ARG A 319 -2.78 -18.02 2.38
C ARG A 319 -1.56 -18.67 1.73
N MET A 320 -0.75 -19.41 2.49
CA MET A 320 0.44 -20.04 1.91
C MET A 320 0.06 -21.39 1.30
N THR A 321 -0.24 -21.47 -0.01
CA THR A 321 -0.67 -22.75 -0.63
C THR A 321 0.46 -23.69 -0.97
N TYR A 322 1.69 -23.20 -1.17
CA TYR A 322 2.83 -24.03 -1.55
C TYR A 322 4.09 -23.49 -0.88
N TRP A 323 4.53 -24.20 0.16
CA TRP A 323 5.92 -24.19 0.59
C TRP A 323 6.53 -25.33 -0.22
N GLN A 324 7.21 -25.01 -1.33
CA GLN A 324 7.80 -26.06 -2.18
C GLN A 324 8.77 -26.92 -1.38
#